data_AF-A0A1H3X126-F1
#
_entry.id   AF-A0A1H3X126-F1
#
_cell.length_a   1.000
_cell.length_b   1.000
_cell.length_c   1.000
_cell.angle_alpha   90.00
_cell.angle_beta   90.00
_cell.angle_gamma   90.00
#
_symmetry.space_group_name_H-M   'P 1'
#
loop_
_entity.id
_entity.type
_entity.pdbx_description
1 polymer ?
#
loop_
_entity_poly.entity_id
_entity_poly.type
_entity_poly.pdbx_seq_one_letter_code
_entity_poly.pdbx_strand_id
1 'polypeptide(L)'
;MDRLIIESILADVDEIYFSNDSQNPELNPSIVLGFKAGNADQVINAFGALKNVAQNSRVELIICRTLVSGIYDLEIKTDALDEPVRILNKVISNEMLTQIEEQLHQSKQIVLGTNVSEEENWITVSEAVVKECAIKEN
;
A
#
# COMPACT_ATOMS: atom_id res chain seq x y z
N MET A 1 13.52 -11.42 5.77
CA MET A 1 12.22 -11.57 6.47
C MET A 1 11.29 -12.29 5.52
N ASP A 2 10.45 -13.21 6.00
CA ASP A 2 9.52 -13.97 5.17
C ASP A 2 8.29 -13.10 4.78
N ARG A 3 7.71 -13.32 3.59
CA ARG A 3 6.49 -12.66 3.12
C ARG A 3 5.36 -12.75 4.16
N LEU A 4 5.14 -13.92 4.75
CA LEU A 4 4.06 -14.12 5.74
C LEU A 4 4.28 -13.30 7.02
N ILE A 5 5.53 -13.05 7.40
CA ILE A 5 5.87 -12.19 8.53
C ILE A 5 5.57 -10.73 8.18
N ILE A 6 5.93 -10.30 6.97
CA ILE A 6 5.60 -8.95 6.48
C ILE A 6 4.08 -8.76 6.47
N GLU A 7 3.32 -9.71 5.90
CA GLU A 7 1.85 -9.67 5.90
C GLU A 7 1.27 -9.60 7.32
N SER A 8 1.76 -10.42 8.25
CA SER A 8 1.27 -10.41 9.63
C SER A 8 1.48 -9.07 10.32
N ILE A 9 2.59 -8.37 10.04
CA ILE A 9 2.89 -7.06 10.63
C ILE A 9 2.07 -5.97 9.94
N LEU A 10 1.98 -6.00 8.60
CA LEU A 10 1.20 -5.01 7.84
C LEU A 10 -0.31 -5.22 7.98
N ALA A 11 -0.78 -6.37 8.47
CA ALA A 11 -2.19 -6.60 8.78
C ALA A 11 -2.72 -5.62 9.84
N ASP A 12 -1.84 -5.12 10.72
CA ASP A 12 -2.14 -4.18 11.80
C ASP A 12 -2.34 -2.72 11.34
N VAL A 13 -2.36 -2.46 10.02
CA VAL A 13 -2.74 -1.14 9.48
C VAL A 13 -4.10 -0.72 10.05
N ASP A 14 -4.12 0.43 10.71
CA ASP A 14 -5.31 1.00 11.36
C ASP A 14 -6.09 1.88 10.38
N GLU A 15 -5.35 2.68 9.59
CA GLU A 15 -5.92 3.58 8.59
C GLU A 15 -5.07 3.63 7.33
N ILE A 16 -5.68 3.98 6.21
CA ILE A 16 -4.99 4.24 4.96
C ILE A 16 -5.40 5.63 4.52
N TYR A 17 -4.44 6.49 4.22
CA TYR A 17 -4.72 7.85 3.79
C TYR A 17 -3.86 8.25 2.60
N PHE A 18 -4.39 9.16 1.80
CA PHE A 18 -3.71 9.72 0.65
C PHE A 18 -3.10 11.06 1.04
N SER A 19 -1.78 11.18 0.95
CA SER A 19 -1.07 12.42 1.14
C SER A 19 -0.59 12.93 -0.22
N ASN A 20 -1.21 14.03 -0.64
CA ASN A 20 -0.85 14.78 -1.83
C ASN A 20 -0.53 16.18 -1.35
N ASP A 21 0.74 16.46 -1.09
CA ASP A 21 1.15 17.79 -0.62
C ASP A 21 1.03 18.79 -1.77
N SER A 22 -0.15 19.40 -1.87
CA SER A 22 -0.44 20.44 -2.86
C SER A 22 0.50 21.66 -2.74
N GLN A 23 1.17 21.85 -1.60
CA GLN A 23 2.13 22.92 -1.39
C GLN A 23 3.56 22.53 -1.80
N ASN A 24 3.82 21.24 -1.97
CA ASN A 24 5.13 20.72 -2.34
C ASN A 24 5.00 19.75 -3.53
N PRO A 25 4.73 20.26 -4.74
CA PRO A 25 4.44 19.44 -5.92
C PRO A 25 5.62 18.57 -6.40
N GLU A 26 6.81 18.74 -5.80
CA GLU A 26 7.96 17.84 -5.98
C GLU A 26 7.84 16.55 -5.16
N LEU A 27 6.98 16.52 -4.13
CA LEU A 27 6.63 15.31 -3.41
C LEU A 27 5.63 14.50 -4.22
N ASN A 28 6.03 13.27 -4.55
CA ASN A 28 5.16 12.32 -5.21
C ASN A 28 3.89 12.09 -4.37
N PRO A 29 2.70 12.04 -5.00
CA PRO A 29 1.50 11.62 -4.31
C PRO A 29 1.72 10.27 -3.61
N SER A 30 1.27 10.16 -2.36
CA SER A 30 1.62 9.04 -1.49
C SER A 30 0.40 8.38 -0.88
N ILE A 31 0.39 7.06 -0.89
CA ILE A 31 -0.52 6.24 -0.10
C ILE A 31 0.25 5.89 1.18
N VAL A 32 -0.31 6.27 2.32
CA VAL A 32 0.33 6.05 3.61
C VAL A 32 -0.48 5.04 4.41
N LEU A 33 0.21 3.99 4.84
CA LEU A 33 -0.30 2.99 5.76
C LEU A 33 -0.11 3.51 7.19
N GLY A 34 -1.21 3.82 7.86
CA GLY A 34 -1.27 4.33 9.22
C GLY A 34 -1.25 3.21 10.25
N PHE A 35 -0.29 3.26 11.16
CA PHE A 35 -0.13 2.33 12.28
C PHE A 35 -0.16 3.08 13.61
N LYS A 36 -0.54 2.35 14.66
CA LYS A 36 -0.41 2.81 16.04
C LYS A 36 1.04 2.74 16.50
N ALA A 37 1.47 3.72 17.30
CA ALA A 37 2.87 3.89 17.73
C ALA A 37 3.48 2.66 18.44
N GLY A 38 2.66 1.80 19.05
CA GLY A 38 3.13 0.63 19.80
C GLY A 38 3.94 -0.39 18.98
N ASN A 39 3.77 -0.42 17.65
CA ASN A 39 4.42 -1.40 16.76
C ASN A 39 5.40 -0.75 15.76
N ALA A 40 5.80 0.51 15.98
CA ALA A 40 6.59 1.30 15.02
C ALA A 40 7.84 0.56 14.51
N ASP A 41 8.66 0.01 15.40
CA ASP A 41 9.90 -0.70 15.02
C ASP A 41 9.62 -1.93 14.16
N GLN A 42 8.56 -2.69 14.46
CA GLN A 42 8.20 -3.88 13.68
C GLN A 42 7.74 -3.48 12.29
N VAL A 43 6.93 -2.43 12.19
CA VAL A 43 6.43 -1.88 10.93
C VAL A 43 7.58 -1.36 10.08
N ILE A 44 8.49 -0.56 10.65
CA ILE A 44 9.67 -0.04 9.95
C ILE A 44 10.51 -1.19 9.39
N ASN A 45 10.78 -2.22 10.20
CA ASN A 45 11.56 -3.37 9.77
C ASN A 45 10.85 -4.20 8.69
N ALA A 46 9.54 -4.43 8.82
CA ALA A 46 8.76 -5.18 7.83
C ALA A 46 8.65 -4.43 6.51
N PHE A 47 8.36 -3.13 6.56
CA PHE A 47 8.25 -2.28 5.39
C PHE A 47 9.61 -2.08 4.71
N GLY A 48 10.69 -1.92 5.48
CA GLY A 48 12.06 -1.88 4.96
C GLY A 48 12.46 -3.20 4.29
N ALA A 49 12.07 -4.34 4.85
CA ALA A 49 12.28 -5.64 4.22
C ALA A 49 11.50 -5.75 2.90
N LEU A 50 10.23 -5.33 2.87
CA LEU A 50 9.43 -5.30 1.65
C LEU A 50 10.04 -4.38 0.59
N LYS A 51 10.48 -3.18 0.97
CA LYS A 51 11.17 -2.23 0.09
C LYS A 51 12.42 -2.85 -0.54
N ASN A 52 13.25 -3.52 0.27
CA ASN A 52 14.47 -4.16 -0.23
C ASN A 52 14.17 -5.30 -1.21
N VAL A 53 13.10 -6.06 -0.99
CA VAL A 53 12.66 -7.11 -1.92
C VAL A 53 12.13 -6.51 -3.21
N ALA A 54 11.32 -5.45 -3.10
CA ALA A 54 10.74 -4.75 -4.23
C ALA A 54 11.75 -3.87 -5.00
N GLN A 55 12.95 -3.66 -4.45
CA GLN A 55 13.93 -2.74 -5.03
C GLN A 55 14.35 -3.21 -6.43
N ASN A 56 14.26 -2.30 -7.40
CA ASN A 56 14.50 -2.55 -8.84
C ASN A 56 13.51 -3.52 -9.52
N SER A 57 12.43 -3.90 -8.85
CA SER A 57 11.35 -4.69 -9.44
C SER A 57 10.14 -3.79 -9.70
N ARG A 58 9.29 -4.22 -10.64
CA ARG A 58 7.99 -3.58 -10.81
C ARG A 58 7.16 -3.84 -9.55
N VAL A 59 6.48 -2.79 -9.07
CA VAL A 59 5.56 -2.89 -7.94
C VAL A 59 4.18 -2.47 -8.43
N GLU A 60 3.22 -3.38 -8.33
CA GLU A 60 1.81 -3.15 -8.61
C GLU A 60 1.05 -3.09 -7.28
N LEU A 61 0.27 -2.03 -7.07
CA LEU A 61 -0.68 -1.93 -5.96
C LEU A 61 -2.08 -2.26 -6.46
N ILE A 62 -2.65 -3.36 -5.98
CA ILE A 62 -4.00 -3.77 -6.34
C ILE A 62 -4.92 -3.46 -5.15
N ILE A 63 -5.93 -2.64 -5.39
CA ILE A 63 -7.00 -2.34 -4.43
C ILE A 63 -8.20 -3.20 -4.80
N CYS A 64 -8.35 -4.30 -4.09
CA CYS A 64 -9.38 -5.31 -4.32
C CYS A 64 -10.68 -4.95 -3.61
N ARG A 65 -11.77 -4.83 -4.37
CA ARG A 65 -13.12 -4.71 -3.81
C ARG A 65 -13.51 -6.01 -3.10
N THR A 66 -13.94 -5.92 -1.85
CA THR A 66 -14.54 -7.06 -1.14
C THR A 66 -16.05 -7.08 -1.33
N LEU A 67 -16.73 -8.10 -0.77
CA LEU A 67 -18.20 -8.16 -0.72
C LEU A 67 -18.82 -7.07 0.15
N VAL A 68 -18.05 -6.48 1.07
CA VAL A 68 -18.53 -5.45 1.98
C VAL A 68 -18.16 -4.09 1.41
N SER A 69 -19.19 -3.29 1.11
CA SER A 69 -18.99 -1.93 0.60
C SER A 69 -18.15 -1.10 1.57
N GLY A 70 -17.15 -0.39 1.02
CA GLY A 70 -16.19 0.40 1.81
C GLY A 70 -15.04 -0.40 2.41
N ILE A 71 -15.02 -1.72 2.26
CA ILE A 71 -13.93 -2.60 2.70
C ILE A 71 -13.19 -3.16 1.49
N TYR A 72 -11.87 -3.07 1.55
CA TYR A 72 -10.96 -3.42 0.47
C TYR A 72 -9.80 -4.25 1.00
N ASP A 73 -9.28 -5.14 0.15
CA ASP A 73 -7.98 -5.75 0.37
C ASP A 73 -6.94 -5.00 -0.46
N LEU A 74 -5.75 -4.79 0.10
CA LEU A 74 -4.61 -4.30 -0.67
C LEU A 74 -3.68 -5.48 -0.98
N GLU A 75 -3.30 -5.62 -2.24
CA GLU A 75 -2.23 -6.52 -2.64
C GLU A 75 -1.04 -5.71 -3.17
N ILE A 76 0.12 -5.89 -2.56
CA ILE A 76 1.39 -5.35 -3.04
C ILE A 76 2.07 -6.48 -3.80
N LYS A 77 2.02 -6.40 -5.12
CA LYS A 77 2.55 -7.41 -6.03
C LYS A 77 3.86 -6.93 -6.63
N THR A 78 4.84 -7.82 -6.68
CA THR A 78 6.14 -7.57 -7.30
C THR A 78 6.70 -8.87 -7.84
N ASP A 79 7.48 -8.79 -8.93
CA ASP A 79 8.10 -9.96 -9.57
C ASP A 79 9.16 -10.63 -8.68
N ALA A 80 9.60 -9.95 -7.61
CA ALA A 80 10.54 -10.48 -6.63
C ALA A 80 9.89 -11.41 -5.57
N LEU A 81 8.56 -11.56 -5.58
CA LEU A 81 7.82 -12.44 -4.68
C LEU A 81 6.93 -13.41 -5.47
N ASP A 82 6.91 -14.67 -5.06
CA ASP A 82 6.04 -15.70 -5.68
C ASP A 82 4.54 -15.42 -5.46
N GLU A 83 4.20 -14.73 -4.36
CA GLU A 83 2.84 -14.30 -4.05
C GLU A 83 2.86 -12.83 -3.57
N PRO A 84 1.78 -12.05 -3.81
CA PRO A 84 1.71 -10.68 -3.33
C PRO A 84 1.61 -10.64 -1.80
N VAL A 85 2.09 -9.54 -1.22
CA VAL A 85 1.82 -9.20 0.18
C VAL A 85 0.40 -8.66 0.28
N ARG A 86 -0.43 -9.30 1.10
CA ARG A 86 -1.84 -8.93 1.28
C ARG A 86 -2.09 -8.24 2.60
N ILE A 87 -2.82 -7.13 2.55
CA ILE A 87 -3.34 -6.41 3.71
C ILE A 87 -4.86 -6.43 3.61
N LEU A 88 -5.48 -7.26 4.44
CA LEU A 88 -6.89 -7.60 4.27
C LEU A 88 -7.82 -6.68 5.08
N ASN A 89 -9.05 -6.56 4.59
CA ASN A 89 -10.20 -5.96 5.26
C ASN A 89 -9.95 -4.55 5.77
N LYS A 90 -9.48 -3.66 4.89
CA LYS A 90 -9.18 -2.28 5.22
C LYS A 90 -10.29 -1.35 4.74
N VAL A 91 -10.63 -0.39 5.60
CA VAL A 91 -11.58 0.66 5.27
C VAL A 91 -10.87 1.67 4.38
N ILE A 92 -11.39 1.90 3.18
CA ILE A 92 -10.89 2.94 2.27
C ILE A 92 -12.09 3.79 1.85
N SER A 93 -12.00 5.10 2.04
CA SER A 93 -13.08 6.01 1.68
C SER A 93 -13.24 6.10 0.15
N ASN A 94 -14.47 6.28 -0.31
CA ASN A 94 -14.73 6.49 -1.74
C ASN A 94 -13.98 7.71 -2.29
N GLU A 95 -13.85 8.77 -1.49
CA GLU A 95 -13.07 9.96 -1.82
C GLU A 95 -11.60 9.60 -2.09
N MET A 96 -10.99 8.78 -1.23
CA MET A 96 -9.61 8.33 -1.43
C MET A 96 -9.44 7.49 -2.69
N LEU A 97 -10.39 6.61 -2.99
CA LEU A 97 -10.35 5.81 -4.23
C LEU A 97 -10.42 6.71 -5.46
N THR A 98 -11.32 7.70 -5.47
CA THR A 98 -11.41 8.68 -6.55
C THR A 98 -10.10 9.46 -6.70
N GLN A 99 -9.48 9.89 -5.60
CA GLN A 99 -8.18 10.57 -5.65
C GLN A 99 -7.07 9.69 -6.24
N ILE A 100 -7.02 8.41 -5.86
CA ILE A 100 -6.04 7.46 -6.41
C ILE A 100 -6.27 7.28 -7.91
N GLU A 101 -7.51 7.04 -8.34
CA GLU A 101 -7.88 6.89 -9.75
C GLU A 101 -7.51 8.14 -10.57
N GLU A 102 -7.78 9.34 -10.05
CA GLU A 102 -7.42 10.61 -10.71
C GLU A 102 -5.90 10.79 -10.86
N GLN A 103 -5.12 10.48 -9.82
CA GLN A 103 -3.67 10.63 -9.87
C GLN A 103 -3.02 9.63 -10.83
N LEU A 104 -3.56 8.41 -10.92
CA LEU A 104 -3.13 7.41 -11.90
C LEU A 104 -3.38 7.89 -13.34
N HIS A 105 -4.54 8.49 -13.61
CA HIS A 105 -4.83 9.07 -14.94
C HIS A 105 -3.89 10.24 -15.30
N GLN A 106 -3.42 10.99 -14.30
CA GLN A 106 -2.46 12.08 -14.49
C GLN A 106 -1.01 11.61 -14.68
N SER A 107 -0.76 10.29 -14.73
CA SER A 107 0.56 9.68 -14.90
C SER A 107 1.58 10.12 -13.84
N LYS A 108 1.12 10.49 -12.64
CA LYS A 108 2.03 10.80 -11.53
C LYS A 108 2.50 9.52 -10.87
N GLN A 109 3.79 9.48 -10.57
CA GLN A 109 4.40 8.40 -9.81
C GLN A 109 3.83 8.39 -8.39
N ILE A 110 3.13 7.33 -8.01
CA ILE A 110 2.61 7.17 -6.65
C ILE A 110 3.67 6.43 -5.82
N VAL A 111 3.83 6.81 -4.55
CA VAL A 111 4.65 6.08 -3.59
C VAL A 111 3.80 5.50 -2.47
N LEU A 112 4.19 4.34 -1.95
CA LEU A 112 3.62 3.71 -0.77
C LEU A 112 4.57 3.93 0.40
N GLY A 113 4.05 4.32 1.57
CA GLY A 113 4.85 4.46 2.79
C GLY A 113 4.04 4.18 4.05
N THR A 114 4.63 4.51 5.20
CA THR A 114 4.04 4.32 6.52
C THR A 114 4.15 5.60 7.35
N ASN A 115 3.23 5.81 8.29
CA ASN A 115 3.22 7.00 9.16
C ASN A 115 4.23 6.94 10.33
N VAL A 116 4.88 5.79 10.54
CA VAL A 116 5.80 5.56 11.67
C VAL A 116 7.27 5.68 11.29
N SER A 117 7.58 5.96 10.02
CA SER A 117 8.95 6.13 9.51
C SER A 117 9.14 7.51 8.93
N GLU A 118 9.95 8.35 9.58
CA GLU A 118 10.37 9.66 9.05
C GLU A 118 11.49 9.52 8.00
N GLU A 119 12.28 8.45 8.09
CA GLU A 119 13.35 8.13 7.14
C GLU A 119 12.77 7.40 5.93
N GLU A 120 13.04 7.92 4.72
CA GLU A 120 12.97 7.43 3.32
C GLU A 120 12.35 6.04 2.99
N ASN A 121 11.42 5.52 3.78
CA ASN A 121 10.80 4.22 3.60
C ASN A 121 9.58 4.35 2.71
N TRP A 122 9.88 4.71 1.46
CA TRP A 122 8.94 4.80 0.36
C TRP A 122 9.21 3.67 -0.63
N ILE A 123 8.14 3.04 -1.11
CA ILE A 123 8.15 2.09 -2.21
C ILE A 123 7.48 2.78 -3.39
N THR A 124 8.22 2.97 -4.48
CA THR A 124 7.64 3.46 -5.72
C THR A 124 6.65 2.44 -6.28
N VAL A 125 5.41 2.87 -6.48
CA VAL A 125 4.37 2.07 -7.12
C VAL A 125 4.43 2.34 -8.61
N SER A 126 4.67 1.31 -9.40
CA SER A 126 4.75 1.40 -10.87
C SER A 126 3.36 1.46 -11.51
N GLU A 127 2.38 0.82 -10.88
CA GLU A 127 0.99 0.78 -11.32
C GLU A 127 0.09 0.59 -10.10
N ALA A 128 -1.05 1.28 -10.05
CA ALA A 128 -2.11 0.94 -9.11
C ALA A 128 -3.44 0.75 -9.84
N VAL A 129 -4.25 -0.19 -9.36
CA VAL A 129 -5.53 -0.52 -9.98
C VAL A 129 -6.57 -0.86 -8.92
N VAL A 130 -7.78 -0.31 -9.06
CA VAL A 130 -8.95 -0.71 -8.30
C VAL A 130 -9.71 -1.75 -9.13
N LYS A 131 -9.91 -2.96 -8.62
CA LYS A 131 -10.66 -4.01 -9.34
C LYS A 131 -11.42 -4.94 -8.40
N GLU A 132 -12.36 -5.68 -8.98
CA GLU A 132 -12.96 -6.84 -8.31
C GLU A 132 -11.95 -7.98 -8.31
N CYS A 133 -11.53 -8.40 -7.12
CA CYS A 133 -10.68 -9.57 -6.98
C CYS A 133 -11.62 -10.75 -6.69
N ALA A 134 -11.62 -11.73 -7.59
CA ALA A 134 -12.41 -12.93 -7.40
C ALA A 134 -12.06 -13.51 -6.03
N ILE A 135 -13.07 -13.67 -5.18
CA ILE A 135 -12.96 -14.52 -4.00
C ILE A 135 -12.52 -15.87 -4.57
N LYS A 136 -11.32 -16.35 -4.24
CA LYS A 136 -11.02 -17.75 -4.50
C LYS A 136 -12.07 -18.53 -3.73
N GLU A 137 -13.04 -19.09 -4.45
CA GLU A 137 -13.96 -20.07 -3.91
C GLU A 137 -13.10 -21.18 -3.31
N ASN A 138 -13.18 -21.35 -1.99
CA ASN A 138 -12.67 -22.54 -1.32
C ASN A 138 -13.60 -23.70 -1.58
#